data_AF-A0A150HBA0-F1
#
_entry.id   AF-A0A150HBA0-F1
#
_cell.length_a   1.000
_cell.length_b   1.000
_cell.length_c   1.000
_cell.angle_alpha   90.00
_cell.angle_beta   90.00
_cell.angle_gamma   90.00
#
_symmetry.space_group_name_H-M   'P 1'
#
loop_
_entity.id
_entity.type
_entity.pdbx_description
1 polymer ?
#
loop_
_entity_poly.entity_id
_entity_poly.type
_entity_poly.pdbx_seq_one_letter_code
_entity_poly.pdbx_strand_id
1 'polypeptide(L)'
;MAESAAGSHSAVGGGSGDKANAATVKAESKKVRWTNVGRFAGASVAYLIGSGFATGQETLQFFASFGIVGMLGGVISTLLFMTVGALIMRKGHELQLELSSEVFRYYVGRFLGTVLEWFAVLYSFSVAVIMVSGAGAVLNELTGLPNWIGVVGMGLLGLATVLAGLERLVDIIGTIGPVIIAFTVVVGTIIFVRDFGELGNQPIFGSLPEAAQSAQITGHFAWSAVLYVSFNMLLGMVFFSQLGKEATSTREAGIAGALGGLGLGIGVLMITLAILTNLTLALDKEVPTLALGQTIHPAVGVAFAVVVMLGIYSTATPLYWVVKNQVMGFIPRKWNVVVTVVICIALIACGFLPFSVLVDKIYGTVGYVGCALIIVIIVRTIYDSVRKRRAA
;
A
#
# COMPACT_ATOMS: atom_id res chain seq x y z
N MET A 1 -57.56 -13.67 57.68
CA MET A 1 -56.64 -12.62 58.15
C MET A 1 -56.11 -11.94 56.90
N ALA A 2 -56.85 -10.95 56.39
CA ALA A 2 -56.56 -9.49 56.47
C ALA A 2 -55.46 -9.10 55.45
N GLU A 3 -55.54 -8.13 54.53
CA GLU A 3 -56.41 -7.00 54.11
C GLU A 3 -56.03 -6.72 52.62
N SER A 4 -56.93 -6.28 51.71
CA SER A 4 -57.17 -4.89 51.26
C SER A 4 -55.88 -4.08 50.92
N ALA A 5 -55.68 -3.31 49.85
CA ALA A 5 -56.57 -2.59 48.93
C ALA A 5 -55.79 -2.14 47.67
N ALA A 6 -56.53 -1.65 46.68
CA ALA A 6 -56.09 -1.08 45.41
C ALA A 6 -55.39 0.30 45.52
N GLY A 7 -54.66 0.71 44.47
CA GLY A 7 -54.20 2.09 44.29
C GLY A 7 -53.39 2.31 43.00
N SER A 8 -53.91 3.16 42.12
CA SER A 8 -53.46 3.55 40.77
C SER A 8 -52.44 4.72 40.73
N HIS A 9 -51.93 5.00 39.51
CA HIS A 9 -51.09 6.15 39.04
C HIS A 9 -49.57 6.03 39.29
N SER A 10 -48.61 6.45 38.45
CA SER A 10 -48.55 7.06 37.11
C SER A 10 -47.05 7.22 36.73
N ALA A 11 -46.73 7.19 35.44
CA ALA A 11 -45.74 8.05 34.76
C ALA A 11 -44.22 8.00 35.08
N VAL A 12 -43.45 7.76 33.99
CA VAL A 12 -42.21 8.47 33.57
C VAL A 12 -40.85 8.02 34.15
N GLY A 13 -39.93 7.73 33.22
CA GLY A 13 -38.48 7.59 33.41
C GLY A 13 -37.95 6.44 32.54
N GLY A 14 -37.46 6.62 31.32
CA GLY A 14 -36.63 7.70 30.82
C GLY A 14 -35.15 7.38 31.06
N GLY A 15 -34.55 6.55 30.20
CA GLY A 15 -33.11 6.55 29.91
C GLY A 15 -32.16 5.93 30.94
N SER A 16 -31.72 4.70 30.68
CA SER A 16 -30.39 4.22 31.12
C SER A 16 -29.96 2.98 30.33
N GLY A 17 -29.65 3.17 29.04
CA GLY A 17 -29.05 2.11 28.21
C GLY A 17 -27.87 2.57 27.36
N ASP A 18 -27.62 3.88 27.24
CA ASP A 18 -26.73 4.44 26.21
C ASP A 18 -25.44 5.05 26.79
N LYS A 19 -24.87 4.39 27.80
CA LYS A 19 -23.58 4.78 28.41
C LYS A 19 -22.66 3.57 28.55
N ALA A 20 -22.22 3.01 27.43
CA ALA A 20 -21.12 2.05 27.42
C ALA A 20 -20.41 2.00 26.06
N ASN A 21 -19.86 3.13 25.60
CA ASN A 21 -18.59 3.13 24.86
C ASN A 21 -17.97 4.53 24.79
N ALA A 22 -17.51 5.04 25.94
CA ALA A 22 -16.62 6.19 25.96
C ALA A 22 -15.18 5.66 25.85
N ALA A 23 -14.73 5.40 24.62
CA ALA A 23 -13.30 5.26 24.37
C ALA A 23 -12.60 6.53 24.90
N THR A 24 -11.66 6.36 25.82
CA THR A 24 -10.85 7.46 26.36
C THR A 24 -10.17 8.19 25.22
N VAL A 25 -10.70 9.36 24.84
CA VAL A 25 -10.12 10.24 23.83
C VAL A 25 -8.76 10.66 24.36
N LYS A 26 -7.69 10.20 23.70
CA LYS A 26 -6.30 10.58 24.00
C LYS A 26 -6.22 12.11 24.04
N ALA A 27 -5.71 12.70 25.12
CA ALA A 27 -5.60 14.15 25.24
C ALA A 27 -4.79 14.71 24.05
N GLU A 28 -5.40 15.60 23.27
CA GLU A 28 -4.81 16.11 22.03
C GLU A 28 -3.58 16.99 22.36
N SER A 29 -2.38 16.50 22.07
CA SER A 29 -1.15 17.27 22.25
C SER A 29 -1.06 18.35 21.17
N LYS A 30 -1.02 19.64 21.55
CA LYS A 30 -0.79 20.72 20.56
C LYS A 30 0.61 20.67 19.91
N LYS A 31 1.56 19.91 20.47
CA LYS A 31 2.92 19.80 19.94
C LYS A 31 3.05 18.59 19.00
N VAL A 32 3.59 18.83 17.80
CA VAL A 32 3.98 17.81 16.83
C VAL A 32 5.29 17.17 17.27
N ARG A 33 5.35 15.85 17.41
CA ARG A 33 6.59 15.12 17.68
C ARG A 33 7.20 14.65 16.38
N TRP A 34 8.24 15.33 15.92
CA TRP A 34 8.91 15.01 14.65
C TRP A 34 9.48 13.58 14.58
N THR A 35 9.87 13.00 15.71
CA THR A 35 10.26 11.58 15.78
C THR A 35 9.13 10.64 15.37
N ASN A 36 7.90 10.91 15.83
CA ASN A 36 6.72 10.12 15.44
C ASN A 36 6.39 10.34 13.96
N VAL A 37 6.48 11.59 13.50
CA VAL A 37 6.27 11.93 12.08
C VAL A 37 7.19 11.12 11.19
N GLY A 38 8.49 11.08 11.49
CA GLY A 38 9.47 10.29 10.73
C GLY A 38 9.17 8.79 10.76
N ARG A 39 8.85 8.24 11.94
CA ARG A 39 8.50 6.81 12.09
C ARG A 39 7.27 6.44 11.28
N PHE A 40 6.19 7.22 11.39
CA PHE A 40 4.95 6.94 10.68
C PHE A 40 5.09 7.16 9.17
N ALA A 41 5.78 8.23 8.74
CA ALA A 41 6.04 8.44 7.31
C ALA A 41 6.89 7.30 6.72
N GLY A 42 7.94 6.86 7.42
CA GLY A 42 8.77 5.73 7.01
C GLY A 42 8.00 4.41 6.97
N ALA A 43 7.11 4.17 7.93
CA ALA A 43 6.24 2.99 7.95
C ALA A 43 5.22 3.02 6.80
N SER A 44 4.59 4.17 6.53
CA SER A 44 3.68 4.36 5.39
C SER A 44 4.37 4.09 4.05
N VAL A 45 5.61 4.54 3.90
CA VAL A 45 6.46 4.26 2.75
C VAL A 45 6.76 2.76 2.67
N ALA A 46 7.25 2.15 3.75
CA ALA A 46 7.61 0.72 3.78
C ALA A 46 6.44 -0.19 3.41
N TYR A 47 5.23 0.14 3.87
CA TYR A 47 4.03 -0.64 3.63
C TYR A 47 3.56 -0.59 2.18
N LEU A 48 3.72 0.56 1.51
CA LEU A 48 3.29 0.73 0.12
C LEU A 48 4.39 0.36 -0.90
N ILE A 49 5.64 0.22 -0.45
CA ILE A 49 6.71 -0.31 -1.29
C ILE A 49 6.57 -1.84 -1.39
N GLY A 50 5.98 -2.30 -2.49
CA GLY A 50 5.92 -3.72 -2.87
C GLY A 50 6.93 -4.11 -3.95
N SER A 51 6.80 -5.34 -4.45
CA SER A 51 7.53 -5.86 -5.61
C SER A 51 7.35 -4.94 -6.81
N GLY A 52 6.13 -4.51 -7.13
CA GLY A 52 5.86 -3.67 -8.29
C GLY A 52 6.61 -2.33 -8.26
N PHE A 53 6.57 -1.61 -7.14
CA PHE A 53 7.35 -0.38 -6.96
C PHE A 53 8.87 -0.67 -7.03
N ALA A 54 9.37 -1.61 -6.23
CA ALA A 54 10.81 -1.81 -6.06
C ALA A 54 11.48 -2.36 -7.34
N THR A 55 10.79 -3.24 -8.06
CA THR A 55 11.24 -3.77 -9.37
C THR A 55 11.16 -2.72 -10.48
N GLY A 56 10.38 -1.66 -10.29
CA GLY A 56 10.07 -0.65 -11.30
C GLY A 56 8.95 -1.04 -12.27
N GLN A 57 8.34 -2.22 -12.13
CA GLN A 57 7.23 -2.64 -12.99
C GLN A 57 5.99 -1.77 -12.86
N GLU A 58 5.61 -1.41 -11.63
CA GLU A 58 4.51 -0.47 -11.42
C GLU A 58 4.80 0.87 -12.09
N THR A 59 6.00 1.42 -11.87
CA THR A 59 6.34 2.72 -12.44
C THR A 59 6.46 2.68 -13.96
N LEU A 60 6.90 1.56 -14.52
CA LEU A 60 6.91 1.32 -15.96
C LEU A 60 5.49 1.37 -16.51
N GLN A 61 4.59 0.52 -16.01
CA GLN A 61 3.24 0.36 -16.55
C GLN A 61 2.35 1.59 -16.31
N PHE A 62 2.48 2.23 -15.15
CA PHE A 62 1.64 3.37 -14.78
C PHE A 62 2.16 4.73 -15.27
N PHE A 63 3.47 4.87 -15.51
CA PHE A 63 4.06 6.18 -15.85
C PHE A 63 4.99 6.13 -17.06
N ALA A 64 6.09 5.38 -17.00
CA ALA A 64 7.10 5.47 -18.06
C ALA A 64 6.62 4.95 -19.44
N SER A 65 5.63 4.06 -19.46
CA SER A 65 4.91 3.58 -20.65
C SER A 65 4.20 4.70 -21.44
N PHE A 66 3.98 5.87 -20.83
CA PHE A 66 3.45 7.09 -21.46
C PHE A 66 4.54 8.05 -21.96
N GLY A 67 5.82 7.64 -21.93
CA GLY A 67 6.96 8.50 -22.25
C GLY A 67 7.11 9.64 -21.25
N ILE A 68 7.61 10.79 -21.72
CA ILE A 68 7.92 11.92 -20.84
C ILE A 68 6.68 12.49 -20.14
N VAL A 69 5.49 12.39 -20.76
CA VAL A 69 4.23 12.86 -20.18
C VAL A 69 3.85 12.04 -18.93
N GLY A 70 4.32 10.80 -18.84
CA GLY A 70 4.22 9.97 -17.63
C GLY A 70 4.73 10.63 -16.36
N MET A 71 5.73 11.51 -16.47
CA MET A 71 6.25 12.30 -15.33
C MET A 71 5.19 13.21 -14.72
N LEU A 72 4.32 13.82 -15.54
CA LEU A 72 3.19 14.60 -15.03
C LEU A 72 2.22 13.71 -14.26
N GLY A 73 2.02 12.46 -14.71
CA GLY A 73 1.29 11.45 -13.98
C GLY A 73 1.91 11.17 -12.60
N GLY A 74 3.22 10.98 -12.54
CA GLY A 74 3.95 10.80 -11.28
C GLY A 74 3.79 11.98 -10.31
N VAL A 75 3.80 13.22 -10.82
CA VAL A 75 3.54 14.42 -10.01
C VAL A 75 2.11 14.44 -9.47
N ILE A 76 1.12 14.12 -10.32
CA ILE A 76 -0.29 14.01 -9.91
C ILE A 76 -0.43 12.94 -8.82
N SER A 77 0.16 11.76 -9.01
CA SER A 77 0.13 10.69 -7.99
C SER A 77 0.79 11.12 -6.69
N THR A 78 1.90 11.85 -6.75
CA THR A 78 2.58 12.39 -5.56
C THR A 78 1.63 13.29 -4.75
N LEU A 79 0.99 14.26 -5.41
CA LEU A 79 0.06 15.17 -4.75
C LEU A 79 -1.16 14.44 -4.16
N LEU A 80 -1.67 13.44 -4.88
CA LEU A 80 -2.79 12.62 -4.42
C LEU A 80 -2.39 11.73 -3.23
N PHE A 81 -1.23 11.08 -3.24
CA PHE A 81 -0.72 10.32 -2.09
C PHE A 81 -0.54 11.20 -0.86
N MET A 82 0.05 12.38 -1.02
CA MET A 82 0.21 13.33 0.08
C MET A 82 -1.15 13.70 0.69
N THR A 83 -2.14 13.97 -0.18
CA THR A 83 -3.47 14.41 0.24
C THR A 83 -4.24 13.28 0.90
N VAL A 84 -4.42 12.16 0.20
CA VAL A 84 -5.21 11.01 0.67
C VAL A 84 -4.56 10.37 1.89
N GLY A 85 -3.24 10.20 1.90
CA GLY A 85 -2.50 9.70 3.06
C GLY A 85 -2.71 10.57 4.30
N ALA A 86 -2.62 11.90 4.16
CA ALA A 86 -2.91 12.82 5.25
C ALA A 86 -4.36 12.74 5.74
N LEU A 87 -5.34 12.60 4.83
CA LEU A 87 -6.75 12.47 5.19
C LEU A 87 -7.04 11.20 5.98
N ILE A 88 -6.53 10.06 5.52
CA ILE A 88 -6.76 8.77 6.18
C ILE A 88 -6.10 8.76 7.56
N MET A 89 -4.85 9.19 7.68
CA MET A 89 -4.17 9.21 8.99
C MET A 89 -4.84 10.17 9.98
N ARG A 90 -5.26 11.37 9.54
CA ARG A 90 -6.05 12.28 10.38
C ARG A 90 -7.32 11.61 10.89
N LYS A 91 -8.05 10.91 10.01
CA LYS A 91 -9.27 10.20 10.39
C LYS A 91 -9.02 9.01 11.30
N GLY A 92 -7.92 8.28 11.10
CA GLY A 92 -7.47 7.26 12.06
C GLY A 92 -7.26 7.83 13.46
N HIS A 93 -6.64 9.01 13.56
CA HIS A 93 -6.47 9.71 14.83
C HIS A 93 -7.78 10.19 15.44
N GLU A 94 -8.68 10.77 14.63
CA GLU A 94 -9.98 11.29 15.10
C GLU A 94 -10.92 10.18 15.58
N LEU A 95 -10.97 9.05 14.87
CA LEU A 95 -11.95 7.99 15.13
C LEU A 95 -11.54 7.03 16.25
N GLN A 96 -10.24 6.86 16.50
CA GLN A 96 -9.70 5.94 17.52
C GLN A 96 -10.35 4.54 17.49
N LEU A 97 -10.68 4.03 16.28
CA LEU A 97 -11.40 2.77 16.08
C LEU A 97 -10.69 1.61 16.79
N GLU A 98 -11.46 0.73 17.45
CA GLU A 98 -10.91 -0.49 18.05
C GLU A 98 -10.23 -1.36 16.99
N LEU A 99 -10.95 -1.60 15.89
CA LEU A 99 -10.48 -2.28 14.69
C LEU A 99 -10.28 -1.26 13.57
N SER A 100 -9.03 -1.09 13.13
CA SER A 100 -8.71 -0.13 12.06
C SER A 100 -9.40 -0.44 10.73
N SER A 101 -9.83 -1.69 10.51
CA SER A 101 -10.62 -2.10 9.33
C SER A 101 -12.01 -1.48 9.30
N GLU A 102 -12.59 -1.08 10.44
CA GLU A 102 -13.91 -0.45 10.50
C GLU A 102 -13.93 0.96 9.89
N VAL A 103 -12.77 1.48 9.48
CA VAL A 103 -12.65 2.73 8.74
C VAL A 103 -13.46 2.70 7.44
N PHE A 104 -13.60 1.54 6.79
CA PHE A 104 -14.47 1.40 5.62
C PHE A 104 -15.94 1.68 5.97
N ARG A 105 -16.42 1.15 7.10
CA ARG A 105 -17.79 1.38 7.59
C ARG A 105 -18.04 2.84 7.94
N TYR A 106 -17.03 3.56 8.42
CA TYR A 106 -17.12 5.00 8.59
C TYR A 106 -17.43 5.68 7.26
N TYR A 107 -16.72 5.38 6.18
CA TYR A 107 -16.87 6.11 4.92
C TYR A 107 -18.13 5.74 4.12
N VAL A 108 -18.45 4.46 4.00
CA VAL A 108 -19.51 3.96 3.10
C VAL A 108 -20.71 3.34 3.83
N GLY A 109 -20.71 3.35 5.17
CA GLY A 109 -21.76 2.74 5.99
C GLY A 109 -21.56 1.23 6.20
N ARG A 110 -22.43 0.63 7.01
CA ARG A 110 -22.24 -0.74 7.52
C ARG A 110 -22.20 -1.82 6.44
N PHE A 111 -23.14 -1.80 5.49
CA PHE A 111 -23.25 -2.84 4.46
C PHE A 111 -22.07 -2.79 3.48
N LEU A 112 -21.91 -1.68 2.75
CA LEU A 112 -20.80 -1.50 1.80
C LEU A 112 -19.44 -1.55 2.50
N GLY A 113 -19.33 -1.05 3.74
CA GLY A 113 -18.09 -1.10 4.51
C GLY A 113 -17.66 -2.54 4.80
N THR A 114 -18.60 -3.42 5.16
CA THR A 114 -18.32 -4.85 5.37
C THR A 114 -17.90 -5.53 4.07
N VAL A 115 -18.52 -5.18 2.93
CA VAL A 115 -18.10 -5.68 1.62
C VAL A 115 -16.67 -5.25 1.30
N LEU A 116 -16.32 -3.99 1.53
CA LEU A 116 -14.97 -3.48 1.31
C LEU A 116 -13.93 -4.08 2.25
N GLU A 117 -14.28 -4.38 3.50
CA GLU A 117 -13.39 -5.10 4.42
C GLU A 117 -12.99 -6.47 3.86
N TRP A 118 -13.97 -7.26 3.40
CA TRP A 118 -13.71 -8.56 2.80
C TRP A 118 -12.98 -8.47 1.47
N PHE A 119 -13.33 -7.46 0.66
CA PHE A 119 -12.61 -7.17 -0.57
C PHE A 119 -11.15 -6.80 -0.30
N ALA A 120 -10.87 -6.02 0.74
CA ALA A 120 -9.51 -5.66 1.15
C ALA A 120 -8.69 -6.88 1.60
N VAL A 121 -9.32 -7.88 2.23
CA VAL A 121 -8.65 -9.15 2.58
C VAL A 121 -8.32 -9.95 1.32
N LEU A 122 -9.29 -10.09 0.41
CA LEU A 122 -9.04 -10.75 -0.89
C LEU A 122 -7.94 -10.04 -1.66
N TYR A 123 -7.97 -8.71 -1.68
CA TYR A 123 -6.94 -7.91 -2.32
C TYR A 123 -5.58 -8.05 -1.64
N SER A 124 -5.52 -8.13 -0.31
CA SER A 124 -4.28 -8.41 0.43
C SER A 124 -3.68 -9.75 0.04
N PHE A 125 -4.51 -10.79 -0.16
CA PHE A 125 -4.05 -12.08 -0.69
C PHE A 125 -3.49 -11.92 -2.10
N SER A 126 -4.20 -11.23 -2.99
CA SER A 126 -3.73 -10.97 -4.36
C SER A 126 -2.41 -10.21 -4.41
N VAL A 127 -2.23 -9.20 -3.57
CA VAL A 127 -0.97 -8.46 -3.47
C VAL A 127 0.13 -9.37 -2.92
N ALA A 128 -0.14 -10.21 -1.92
CA ALA A 128 0.83 -11.20 -1.45
C ALA A 128 1.25 -12.18 -2.55
N VAL A 129 0.33 -12.63 -3.41
CA VAL A 129 0.65 -13.42 -4.62
C VAL A 129 1.59 -12.65 -5.55
N ILE A 130 1.31 -11.37 -5.83
CA ILE A 130 2.16 -10.49 -6.66
C ILE A 130 3.56 -10.34 -6.05
N MET A 131 3.66 -10.27 -4.72
CA MET A 131 4.95 -10.22 -4.03
C MET A 131 5.73 -11.52 -4.25
N VAL A 132 5.11 -12.67 -4.03
CA VAL A 132 5.77 -13.98 -4.20
C VAL A 132 6.19 -14.20 -5.66
N SER A 133 5.35 -13.84 -6.63
CA SER A 133 5.68 -13.89 -8.07
C SER A 133 6.86 -12.96 -8.40
N GLY A 134 6.85 -11.74 -7.87
CA GLY A 134 7.94 -10.78 -8.02
C GLY A 134 9.29 -11.29 -7.48
N ALA A 135 9.30 -12.05 -6.38
CA ALA A 135 10.53 -12.68 -5.88
C ALA A 135 11.11 -13.69 -6.88
N GLY A 136 10.23 -14.47 -7.53
CA GLY A 136 10.60 -15.35 -8.63
C GLY A 136 11.26 -14.60 -9.79
N ALA A 137 10.64 -13.49 -10.21
CA ALA A 137 11.15 -12.65 -11.30
C ALA A 137 12.53 -12.06 -10.98
N VAL A 138 12.70 -11.49 -9.78
CA VAL A 138 13.98 -10.92 -9.32
C VAL A 138 15.10 -11.95 -9.30
N LEU A 139 14.84 -13.14 -8.74
CA LEU A 139 15.87 -14.16 -8.67
C LEU A 139 16.23 -14.70 -10.06
N ASN A 140 15.23 -14.92 -10.91
CA ASN A 140 15.44 -15.35 -12.28
C ASN A 140 16.25 -14.33 -13.09
N GLU A 141 15.92 -13.05 -12.97
CA GLU A 141 16.59 -12.00 -13.74
C GLU A 141 18.01 -11.70 -13.23
N LEU A 142 18.26 -11.87 -11.92
CA LEU A 142 19.60 -11.69 -11.35
C LEU A 142 20.54 -12.85 -11.68
N THR A 143 20.06 -14.09 -11.55
CA THR A 143 20.92 -15.30 -11.50
C THR A 143 20.71 -16.26 -12.66
N GLY A 144 19.66 -16.08 -13.47
CA GLY A 144 19.22 -17.03 -14.48
C GLY A 144 18.53 -18.27 -13.91
N LEU A 145 18.41 -18.40 -12.59
CA LEU A 145 17.75 -19.54 -11.95
C LEU A 145 16.27 -19.62 -12.31
N PRO A 146 15.67 -20.82 -12.39
CA PRO A 146 14.24 -20.96 -12.64
C PRO A 146 13.38 -20.15 -11.66
N ASN A 147 12.37 -19.46 -12.18
CA ASN A 147 11.47 -18.57 -11.42
C ASN A 147 10.88 -19.23 -10.16
N TRP A 148 10.56 -20.53 -10.23
CA TRP A 148 9.97 -21.26 -9.11
C TRP A 148 10.82 -21.25 -7.83
N ILE A 149 12.14 -21.12 -7.94
CA ILE A 149 13.05 -21.07 -6.78
C ILE A 149 12.76 -19.82 -5.96
N GLY A 150 12.58 -18.67 -6.60
CA GLY A 150 12.26 -17.42 -5.91
C GLY A 150 10.83 -17.41 -5.35
N VAL A 151 9.86 -17.96 -6.10
CA VAL A 151 8.47 -18.11 -5.66
C VAL A 151 8.38 -19.00 -4.41
N VAL A 152 8.93 -20.21 -4.47
CA VAL A 152 8.90 -21.15 -3.33
C VAL A 152 9.70 -20.59 -2.16
N GLY A 153 10.89 -20.03 -2.42
CA GLY A 153 11.75 -19.45 -1.40
C GLY A 153 11.04 -18.34 -0.61
N MET A 154 10.41 -17.39 -1.31
CA MET A 154 9.67 -16.30 -0.67
C MET A 154 8.42 -16.79 0.05
N GLY A 155 7.67 -17.74 -0.53
CA GLY A 155 6.51 -18.34 0.11
C GLY A 155 6.85 -19.05 1.43
N LEU A 156 7.94 -19.84 1.44
CA LEU A 156 8.42 -20.53 2.63
C LEU A 156 8.99 -19.56 3.68
N LEU A 157 9.69 -18.52 3.24
CA LEU A 157 10.18 -17.47 4.14
C LEU A 157 9.00 -16.76 4.82
N GLY A 158 7.97 -16.36 4.07
CA GLY A 158 6.75 -15.78 4.61
C GLY A 158 6.03 -16.72 5.59
N LEU A 159 5.95 -18.02 5.26
CA LEU A 159 5.37 -19.05 6.14
C LEU A 159 6.11 -19.12 7.48
N ALA A 160 7.44 -19.23 7.44
CA ALA A 160 8.28 -19.30 8.64
C ALA A 160 8.04 -18.08 9.54
N THR A 161 7.99 -16.89 8.96
CA THR A 161 7.80 -15.67 9.74
C THR A 161 6.38 -15.53 10.29
N VAL A 162 5.34 -15.87 9.53
CA VAL A 162 3.95 -15.83 10.02
C VAL A 162 3.74 -16.81 11.18
N LEU A 163 4.39 -17.97 11.15
CA LEU A 163 4.39 -18.92 12.26
C LEU A 163 5.15 -18.42 13.50
N ALA A 164 6.22 -17.62 13.30
CA ALA A 164 7.00 -17.01 14.38
C ALA A 164 6.28 -15.83 15.07
N GLY A 165 5.28 -15.23 14.43
CA GLY A 165 4.46 -14.14 14.98
C GLY A 165 4.86 -12.73 14.49
N LEU A 166 3.86 -11.84 14.35
CA LEU A 166 3.99 -10.54 13.69
C LEU A 166 4.71 -9.47 14.53
N GLU A 167 4.71 -9.57 15.86
CA GLU A 167 5.23 -8.49 16.73
C GLU A 167 6.71 -8.19 16.47
N ARG A 168 7.54 -9.21 16.19
CA ARG A 168 8.95 -9.03 15.81
C ARG A 168 9.14 -8.47 14.40
N LEU A 169 8.10 -8.55 13.56
CA LEU A 169 8.12 -8.24 12.13
C LEU A 169 7.92 -6.75 11.87
N VAL A 170 7.03 -6.12 12.63
CA VAL A 170 6.67 -4.68 12.48
C VAL A 170 7.89 -3.78 12.72
N ASP A 171 8.71 -4.10 13.73
CA ASP A 171 9.91 -3.32 14.05
C ASP A 171 10.99 -3.42 12.96
N ILE A 172 11.14 -4.61 12.35
CA ILE A 172 12.11 -4.82 11.26
C ILE A 172 11.65 -4.08 10.00
N ILE A 173 10.36 -4.21 9.64
CA ILE A 173 9.79 -3.60 8.43
C ILE A 173 9.85 -2.07 8.45
N GLY A 174 9.62 -1.46 9.63
CA GLY A 174 9.62 0.00 9.77
C GLY A 174 10.94 0.68 9.37
N THR A 175 12.05 -0.08 9.33
CA THR A 175 13.37 0.42 8.90
C THR A 175 13.67 0.20 7.42
N ILE A 176 12.98 -0.74 6.77
CA ILE A 176 13.24 -1.13 5.38
C ILE A 176 12.81 -0.03 4.40
N GLY A 177 11.64 0.57 4.59
CA GLY A 177 11.09 1.58 3.66
C GLY A 177 12.02 2.77 3.39
N PRO A 178 12.53 3.46 4.43
CA PRO A 178 13.49 4.55 4.25
C PRO A 178 14.77 4.12 3.51
N VAL A 179 15.27 2.91 3.75
CA VAL A 179 16.45 2.37 3.06
C VAL A 179 16.16 2.16 1.57
N ILE A 180 15.00 1.59 1.22
CA ILE A 180 14.61 1.40 -0.18
C ILE A 180 14.50 2.75 -0.89
N ILE A 181 13.80 3.74 -0.30
CA ILE A 181 13.70 5.07 -0.92
C ILE A 181 15.05 5.73 -1.08
N ALA A 182 15.90 5.74 -0.05
CA ALA A 182 17.21 6.35 -0.13
C ALA A 182 18.06 5.69 -1.23
N PHE A 183 18.06 4.35 -1.28
CA PHE A 183 18.75 3.60 -2.32
C PHE A 183 18.22 3.92 -3.73
N THR A 184 16.91 3.89 -3.91
CA THR A 184 16.24 4.22 -5.17
C THR A 184 16.56 5.64 -5.65
N VAL A 185 16.53 6.62 -4.74
CA VAL A 185 16.85 8.01 -5.09
C VAL A 185 18.30 8.15 -5.49
N VAL A 186 19.23 7.58 -4.71
CA VAL A 186 20.67 7.67 -5.01
C VAL A 186 20.99 7.00 -6.35
N VAL A 187 20.59 5.74 -6.54
CA VAL A 187 20.92 5.01 -7.76
C VAL A 187 20.16 5.56 -8.96
N GLY A 188 18.88 5.93 -8.79
CA GLY A 188 18.11 6.60 -9.84
C GLY A 188 18.74 7.92 -10.27
N THR A 189 19.29 8.70 -9.33
CA THR A 189 20.02 9.94 -9.66
C THR A 189 21.30 9.65 -10.44
N ILE A 190 22.06 8.62 -10.04
CA ILE A 190 23.29 8.22 -10.75
C ILE A 190 22.95 7.81 -12.20
N ILE A 191 21.94 6.97 -12.39
CA ILE A 191 21.47 6.55 -13.73
C ILE A 191 21.07 7.78 -14.54
N PHE A 192 20.23 8.65 -13.98
CA PHE A 192 19.74 9.83 -14.67
C PHE A 192 20.87 10.78 -15.09
N VAL A 193 21.82 11.08 -14.20
CA VAL A 193 22.93 12.00 -14.51
C VAL A 193 23.86 11.42 -15.56
N ARG A 194 24.17 10.11 -15.48
CA ARG A 194 25.05 9.43 -16.43
C ARG A 194 24.41 9.32 -17.81
N ASP A 195 23.13 8.96 -17.86
CA ASP A 195 22.40 8.66 -19.10
C ASP A 195 21.55 9.84 -19.58
N PHE A 196 21.76 11.04 -19.02
CA PHE A 196 20.98 12.23 -19.36
C PHE A 196 21.05 12.55 -20.86
N GLY A 197 22.21 12.31 -21.49
CA GLY A 197 22.40 12.50 -22.93
C GLY A 197 21.58 11.56 -23.80
N GLU A 198 21.19 10.39 -23.28
CA GLU A 198 20.43 9.38 -24.01
C GLU A 198 18.94 9.66 -24.06
N LEU A 199 18.44 10.62 -23.27
CA LEU A 199 17.02 10.97 -23.21
C LEU A 199 16.43 11.32 -24.58
N GLY A 200 17.23 12.00 -25.43
CA GLY A 200 16.84 12.37 -26.80
C GLY A 200 16.83 11.20 -27.79
N ASN A 201 17.55 10.11 -27.47
CA ASN A 201 17.61 8.91 -28.29
C ASN A 201 16.49 7.91 -27.94
N GLN A 202 15.87 8.04 -26.77
CA GLN A 202 14.75 7.20 -26.37
C GLN A 202 13.44 7.68 -27.02
N PRO A 203 12.52 6.75 -27.38
CA PRO A 203 11.26 7.08 -28.04
C PRO A 203 10.22 7.62 -27.04
N ILE A 204 10.53 8.71 -26.34
CA ILE A 204 9.74 9.24 -25.19
C ILE A 204 9.01 10.56 -25.47
N PHE A 205 9.35 11.26 -26.56
CA PHE A 205 8.79 12.56 -26.94
C PHE A 205 7.79 12.50 -28.11
N GLY A 206 7.65 11.35 -28.76
CA GLY A 206 6.87 11.16 -29.98
C GLY A 206 6.00 9.91 -29.95
N SER A 207 5.93 9.20 -31.08
CA SER A 207 5.20 7.93 -31.15
C SER A 207 5.90 6.88 -30.29
N LEU A 208 5.22 6.46 -29.22
CA LEU A 208 5.71 5.43 -28.31
C LEU A 208 5.79 4.07 -29.02
N PRO A 209 6.77 3.21 -28.70
CA PRO A 209 6.81 1.83 -29.19
C PRO A 209 5.54 1.06 -28.83
N GLU A 210 5.18 0.06 -29.64
CA GLU A 210 4.02 -0.79 -29.39
C GLU A 210 4.12 -1.52 -28.04
N ALA A 211 5.31 -1.93 -27.64
CA ALA A 211 5.57 -2.52 -26.32
C ALA A 211 5.22 -1.55 -25.17
N ALA A 212 5.55 -0.26 -25.31
CA ALA A 212 5.19 0.75 -24.33
C ALA A 212 3.67 0.95 -24.27
N GLN A 213 3.01 1.05 -25.42
CA GLN A 213 1.55 1.19 -25.49
C GLN A 213 0.83 -0.03 -24.88
N SER A 214 1.34 -1.23 -25.14
CA SER A 214 0.77 -2.48 -24.62
C SER A 214 0.96 -2.63 -23.11
N ALA A 215 2.01 -2.02 -22.55
CA ALA A 215 2.28 -2.00 -21.12
C ALA A 215 1.44 -0.96 -20.34
N GLN A 216 0.69 -0.08 -21.02
CA GLN A 216 -0.14 0.92 -20.37
C GLN A 216 -1.35 0.28 -19.69
N ILE A 217 -1.53 0.55 -18.39
CA ILE A 217 -2.71 0.12 -17.62
C ILE A 217 -4.01 0.76 -18.15
N THR A 218 -3.90 1.94 -18.77
CA THR A 218 -5.04 2.71 -19.26
C THR A 218 -4.60 3.65 -20.38
N GLY A 219 -5.53 4.16 -21.19
CA GLY A 219 -5.20 5.04 -22.32
C GLY A 219 -4.79 6.48 -21.99
N HIS A 220 -4.65 6.86 -20.70
CA HIS A 220 -4.31 8.25 -20.35
C HIS A 220 -3.50 8.37 -19.04
N PHE A 221 -2.37 9.09 -19.11
CA PHE A 221 -1.42 9.23 -17.99
C PHE A 221 -2.05 9.76 -16.69
N ALA A 222 -2.95 10.75 -16.79
CA ALA A 222 -3.60 11.32 -15.61
C ALA A 222 -4.57 10.32 -14.95
N TRP A 223 -5.26 9.50 -15.75
CA TRP A 223 -6.12 8.46 -15.19
C TRP A 223 -5.30 7.33 -14.58
N SER A 224 -4.18 6.99 -15.22
CA SER A 224 -3.18 6.06 -14.67
C SER A 224 -2.69 6.52 -13.29
N ALA A 225 -2.39 7.81 -13.15
CA ALA A 225 -1.95 8.40 -11.88
C ALA A 225 -3.00 8.26 -10.76
N VAL A 226 -4.29 8.42 -11.10
CA VAL A 226 -5.40 8.23 -10.16
C VAL A 226 -5.53 6.75 -9.80
N LEU A 227 -5.54 5.84 -10.78
CA LEU A 227 -5.61 4.39 -10.54
C LEU A 227 -4.45 3.91 -9.66
N TYR A 228 -3.24 4.42 -9.90
CA TYR A 228 -2.04 4.08 -9.13
C TYR A 228 -2.23 4.40 -7.64
N VAL A 229 -2.71 5.61 -7.33
CA VAL A 229 -2.97 6.03 -5.95
C VAL A 229 -4.14 5.24 -5.37
N SER A 230 -5.18 4.99 -6.17
CA SER A 230 -6.39 4.31 -5.76
C SER A 230 -6.15 2.89 -5.27
N PHE A 231 -5.43 2.05 -6.03
CA PHE A 231 -5.17 0.68 -5.56
C PHE A 231 -4.27 0.69 -4.33
N ASN A 232 -3.25 1.56 -4.31
CA ASN A 232 -2.32 1.67 -3.19
C ASN A 232 -3.03 2.13 -1.91
N MET A 233 -3.90 3.13 -2.01
CA MET A 233 -4.64 3.65 -0.86
C MET A 233 -5.75 2.72 -0.40
N LEU A 234 -6.32 1.88 -1.28
CA LEU A 234 -7.21 0.80 -0.87
C LEU A 234 -6.46 -0.19 0.04
N LEU A 235 -5.26 -0.63 -0.36
CA LEU A 235 -4.40 -1.48 0.46
C LEU A 235 -3.95 -0.77 1.76
N GLY A 236 -3.62 0.51 1.64
CA GLY A 236 -3.12 1.36 2.71
C GLY A 236 -4.16 1.82 3.71
N MET A 237 -5.46 1.74 3.41
CA MET A 237 -6.49 2.40 4.22
C MET A 237 -6.48 1.94 5.69
N VAL A 238 -6.43 0.62 5.92
CA VAL A 238 -6.41 0.04 7.27
C VAL A 238 -5.13 0.43 8.00
N PHE A 239 -3.99 0.30 7.33
CA PHE A 239 -2.67 0.57 7.92
C PHE A 239 -2.48 2.06 8.27
N PHE A 240 -2.85 2.97 7.37
CA PHE A 240 -2.75 4.41 7.60
C PHE A 240 -3.71 4.85 8.72
N SER A 241 -4.91 4.26 8.78
CA SER A 241 -5.85 4.48 9.89
C SER A 241 -5.24 4.03 11.22
N GLN A 242 -4.59 2.87 11.24
CA GLN A 242 -3.90 2.35 12.43
C GLN A 242 -2.74 3.24 12.88
N LEU A 243 -1.87 3.67 11.96
CA LEU A 243 -0.78 4.60 12.30
C LEU A 243 -1.32 5.96 12.80
N GLY A 244 -2.42 6.44 12.20
CA GLY A 244 -3.12 7.65 12.65
C GLY A 244 -3.60 7.55 14.10
N LYS A 245 -4.16 6.40 14.50
CA LYS A 245 -4.60 6.13 15.88
C LYS A 245 -3.46 6.31 16.88
N GLU A 246 -2.25 5.87 16.54
CA GLU A 246 -1.08 5.97 17.42
C GLU A 246 -0.52 7.38 17.56
N ALA A 247 -0.82 8.29 16.63
CA ALA A 247 -0.37 9.67 16.68
C ALA A 247 -0.80 10.40 17.97
N THR A 248 -0.07 11.44 18.32
CA THR A 248 -0.35 12.26 19.51
C THR A 248 -1.26 13.45 19.23
N SER A 249 -1.46 13.78 17.94
CA SER A 249 -2.38 14.82 17.48
C SER A 249 -2.80 14.62 16.03
N THR A 250 -3.94 15.22 15.67
CA THR A 250 -4.46 15.23 14.29
C THR A 250 -3.46 15.88 13.33
N ARG A 251 -2.74 16.91 13.78
CA ARG A 251 -1.71 17.60 12.98
C ARG A 251 -0.50 16.70 12.72
N GLU A 252 -0.03 15.98 13.74
CA GLU A 252 1.05 15.00 13.61
C GLU A 252 0.68 13.90 12.61
N ALA A 253 -0.52 13.33 12.74
CA ALA A 253 -1.02 12.30 11.83
C ALA A 253 -1.08 12.79 10.36
N GLY A 254 -1.59 14.01 10.15
CA GLY A 254 -1.69 14.60 8.82
C GLY A 254 -0.34 14.90 8.17
N ILE A 255 0.64 15.42 8.93
CA ILE A 255 1.98 15.68 8.41
C ILE A 255 2.69 14.37 8.10
N ALA A 256 2.57 13.37 8.97
CA ALA A 256 3.13 12.04 8.72
C ALA A 256 2.57 11.40 7.43
N GLY A 257 1.25 11.47 7.23
CA GLY A 257 0.62 10.93 6.02
C GLY A 257 1.05 11.67 4.76
N ALA A 258 1.15 13.00 4.82
CA ALA A 258 1.64 13.81 3.71
C ALA A 258 3.10 13.50 3.38
N LEU A 259 3.99 13.42 4.37
CA LEU A 259 5.40 13.11 4.15
C LEU A 259 5.64 11.67 3.68
N GLY A 260 4.83 10.71 4.16
CA GLY A 260 4.86 9.34 3.63
C GLY A 260 4.47 9.31 2.15
N GLY A 261 3.40 10.01 1.78
CA GLY A 261 2.99 10.14 0.38
C GLY A 261 4.00 10.87 -0.50
N LEU A 262 4.66 11.90 0.03
CA LEU A 262 5.75 12.59 -0.66
C LEU A 262 6.96 11.67 -0.89
N GLY A 263 7.37 10.89 0.11
CA GLY A 263 8.47 9.95 0.00
C GLY A 263 8.24 8.90 -1.08
N LEU A 264 7.03 8.34 -1.14
CA LEU A 264 6.62 7.42 -2.22
C LEU A 264 6.63 8.11 -3.58
N GLY A 265 6.06 9.32 -3.67
CA GLY A 265 6.03 10.09 -4.91
C GLY A 265 7.42 10.43 -5.46
N ILE A 266 8.36 10.83 -4.59
CA ILE A 266 9.76 11.05 -4.97
C ILE A 266 10.36 9.76 -5.54
N GLY A 267 10.13 8.63 -4.88
CA GLY A 267 10.60 7.34 -5.37
C GLY A 267 10.02 6.97 -6.73
N VAL A 268 8.70 7.16 -6.93
CA VAL A 268 8.01 6.96 -8.22
C VAL A 268 8.66 7.81 -9.31
N LEU A 269 8.85 9.11 -9.04
CA LEU A 269 9.45 10.04 -10.00
C LEU A 269 10.88 9.65 -10.37
N MET A 270 11.69 9.26 -9.38
CA MET A 270 13.08 8.86 -9.61
C MET A 270 13.19 7.56 -10.42
N ILE A 271 12.38 6.54 -10.12
CA ILE A 271 12.39 5.30 -10.91
C ILE A 271 11.88 5.59 -12.32
N THR A 272 10.80 6.38 -12.46
CA THR A 272 10.26 6.76 -13.77
C THR A 272 11.30 7.48 -14.61
N LEU A 273 12.03 8.44 -14.04
CA LEU A 273 13.14 9.13 -14.72
C LEU A 273 14.24 8.16 -15.16
N ALA A 274 14.66 7.26 -14.28
CA ALA A 274 15.69 6.26 -14.59
C ALA A 274 15.23 5.28 -15.69
N ILE A 275 13.95 4.92 -15.71
CA ILE A 275 13.37 4.10 -16.79
C ILE A 275 13.33 4.90 -18.09
N LEU A 276 12.92 6.17 -18.07
CA LEU A 276 12.81 6.98 -19.29
C LEU A 276 14.16 7.22 -19.99
N THR A 277 15.28 7.22 -19.26
CA THR A 277 16.62 7.33 -19.88
C THR A 277 17.02 6.06 -20.63
N ASN A 278 16.37 4.92 -20.36
CA ASN A 278 16.68 3.60 -20.90
C ASN A 278 15.38 2.81 -21.21
N LEU A 279 14.37 3.48 -21.77
CA LEU A 279 13.01 2.92 -21.88
C LEU A 279 12.98 1.60 -22.64
N THR A 280 13.73 1.51 -23.74
CA THR A 280 13.75 0.31 -24.59
C THR A 280 14.26 -0.91 -23.82
N LEU A 281 15.32 -0.74 -23.02
CA LEU A 281 15.84 -1.81 -22.16
C LEU A 281 14.82 -2.21 -21.08
N ALA A 282 14.15 -1.22 -20.47
CA ALA A 282 13.21 -1.47 -19.39
C ALA A 282 11.94 -2.22 -19.85
N LEU A 283 11.48 -2.01 -21.08
CA LEU A 283 10.29 -2.67 -21.63
C LEU A 283 10.46 -4.18 -21.82
N ASP A 284 11.69 -4.64 -22.02
CA ASP A 284 12.01 -6.06 -22.25
C ASP A 284 12.28 -6.85 -20.96
N LYS A 285 12.07 -6.23 -19.78
CA LYS A 285 12.49 -6.76 -18.49
C LYS A 285 11.35 -6.86 -17.51
N GLU A 286 11.28 -7.96 -16.76
CA GLU A 286 10.33 -8.13 -15.65
C GLU A 286 10.78 -7.33 -14.42
N VAL A 287 12.08 -7.04 -14.28
CA VAL A 287 12.63 -6.22 -13.19
C VAL A 287 13.45 -5.04 -13.74
N PRO A 288 12.80 -3.98 -14.27
CA PRO A 288 13.48 -2.82 -14.84
C PRO A 288 14.58 -2.22 -13.95
N THR A 289 14.35 -2.02 -12.66
CA THR A 289 15.34 -1.39 -11.76
C THR A 289 16.61 -2.21 -11.63
N LEU A 290 16.49 -3.55 -11.65
CA LEU A 290 17.62 -4.46 -11.65
C LEU A 290 18.42 -4.35 -12.95
N ALA A 291 17.74 -4.40 -14.10
CA ALA A 291 18.38 -4.27 -15.41
C ALA A 291 19.10 -2.92 -15.55
N LEU A 292 18.47 -1.83 -15.12
CA LEU A 292 19.09 -0.51 -15.09
C LEU A 292 20.31 -0.46 -14.17
N GLY A 293 20.23 -1.07 -12.98
CA GLY A 293 21.37 -1.19 -12.06
C GLY A 293 22.57 -1.91 -12.68
N GLN A 294 22.32 -2.97 -13.46
CA GLN A 294 23.36 -3.73 -14.15
C GLN A 294 24.10 -2.90 -15.21
N THR A 295 23.47 -1.88 -15.79
CA THR A 295 24.14 -0.97 -16.72
C THR A 295 25.22 -0.12 -16.04
N ILE A 296 25.17 0.09 -14.72
CA ILE A 296 26.23 0.77 -13.96
C ILE A 296 27.37 -0.20 -13.68
N HIS A 297 27.04 -1.29 -12.98
CA HIS A 297 27.96 -2.34 -12.63
C HIS A 297 27.15 -3.55 -12.15
N PRO A 298 27.58 -4.81 -12.42
CA PRO A 298 26.87 -6.00 -11.94
C PRO A 298 26.58 -6.00 -10.44
N ALA A 299 27.50 -5.45 -9.63
CA ALA A 299 27.32 -5.33 -8.19
C ALA A 299 26.16 -4.39 -7.79
N VAL A 300 25.88 -3.34 -8.58
CA VAL A 300 24.72 -2.46 -8.35
C VAL A 300 23.42 -3.20 -8.67
N GLY A 301 23.43 -4.07 -9.69
CA GLY A 301 22.34 -5.00 -9.95
C GLY A 301 22.07 -5.93 -8.75
N VAL A 302 23.11 -6.56 -8.21
CA VAL A 302 22.98 -7.39 -6.99
C VAL A 302 22.40 -6.58 -5.82
N ALA A 303 22.86 -5.35 -5.62
CA ALA A 303 22.33 -4.47 -4.58
C ALA A 303 20.83 -4.17 -4.80
N PHE A 304 20.40 -3.88 -6.03
CA PHE A 304 18.98 -3.74 -6.36
C PHE A 304 18.19 -5.00 -6.02
N ALA A 305 18.66 -6.18 -6.45
CA ALA A 305 17.95 -7.41 -6.16
C ALA A 305 17.77 -7.65 -4.66
N VAL A 306 18.79 -7.35 -3.83
CA VAL A 306 18.67 -7.44 -2.36
C VAL A 306 17.63 -6.46 -1.83
N VAL A 307 17.70 -5.19 -2.24
CA VAL A 307 16.76 -4.14 -1.80
C VAL A 307 15.33 -4.46 -2.22
N VAL A 308 15.14 -4.95 -3.45
CA VAL A 308 13.85 -5.40 -3.96
C VAL A 308 13.36 -6.59 -3.15
N MET A 309 14.17 -7.63 -2.93
CA MET A 309 13.78 -8.80 -2.13
C MET A 309 13.38 -8.42 -0.70
N LEU A 310 14.05 -7.44 -0.08
CA LEU A 310 13.65 -6.89 1.22
C LEU A 310 12.29 -6.20 1.16
N GLY A 311 12.03 -5.39 0.13
CA GLY A 311 10.72 -4.75 -0.10
C GLY A 311 9.60 -5.75 -0.36
N ILE A 312 9.90 -6.80 -1.12
CA ILE A 312 8.97 -7.91 -1.37
C ILE A 312 8.61 -8.59 -0.07
N TYR A 313 9.62 -8.96 0.72
CA TYR A 313 9.42 -9.63 2.00
C TYR A 313 8.66 -8.76 3.00
N SER A 314 8.97 -7.46 3.07
CA SER A 314 8.33 -6.52 3.99
C SER A 314 6.85 -6.32 3.71
N THR A 315 6.40 -6.59 2.48
CA THR A 315 5.01 -6.44 2.06
C THR A 315 4.28 -7.79 2.01
N ALA A 316 4.92 -8.85 1.51
CA ALA A 316 4.33 -10.18 1.43
C ALA A 316 3.91 -10.70 2.80
N THR A 317 4.78 -10.52 3.81
CA THR A 317 4.63 -11.19 5.09
C THR A 317 3.51 -10.60 5.96
N PRO A 318 3.37 -9.27 6.10
CA PRO A 318 2.21 -8.68 6.78
C PRO A 318 0.89 -8.99 6.09
N LEU A 319 0.85 -8.97 4.75
CA LEU A 319 -0.38 -9.27 4.01
C LEU A 319 -0.78 -10.74 4.16
N TYR A 320 0.19 -11.65 4.14
CA TYR A 320 -0.05 -13.05 4.46
C TYR A 320 -0.62 -13.19 5.89
N TRP A 321 -0.04 -12.50 6.87
CA TRP A 321 -0.58 -12.51 8.23
C TRP A 321 -2.01 -11.96 8.31
N VAL A 322 -2.33 -10.88 7.58
CA VAL A 322 -3.69 -10.30 7.51
C VAL A 322 -4.69 -11.32 7.00
N VAL A 323 -4.38 -11.99 5.88
CA VAL A 323 -5.24 -13.03 5.30
C VAL A 323 -5.42 -14.18 6.27
N LYS A 324 -4.32 -14.67 6.87
CA LYS A 324 -4.34 -15.75 7.84
C LYS A 324 -5.20 -15.41 9.05
N ASN A 325 -5.09 -14.19 9.59
CA ASN A 325 -5.87 -13.80 10.76
C ASN A 325 -7.35 -13.63 10.45
N GLN A 326 -7.69 -13.11 9.27
CA GLN A 326 -9.08 -13.04 8.84
C GLN A 326 -9.69 -14.45 8.77
N VAL A 327 -8.99 -15.41 8.17
CA VAL A 327 -9.46 -16.81 8.06
C VAL A 327 -9.55 -17.47 9.44
N MET A 328 -8.57 -17.26 10.32
CA MET A 328 -8.59 -17.77 11.69
C MET A 328 -9.71 -17.19 12.56
N GLY A 329 -10.35 -16.08 12.16
CA GLY A 329 -11.56 -15.58 12.80
C GLY A 329 -12.76 -16.54 12.74
N PHE A 330 -12.75 -17.47 11.78
CA PHE A 330 -13.83 -18.45 11.53
C PHE A 330 -13.45 -19.88 11.92
N ILE A 331 -12.19 -20.11 12.33
CA ILE A 331 -11.63 -21.45 12.52
C ILE A 331 -11.04 -21.58 13.95
N PRO A 332 -11.23 -22.72 14.64
CA PRO A 332 -10.64 -22.92 15.96
C PRO A 332 -9.11 -22.77 15.96
N ARG A 333 -8.56 -22.14 17.00
CA ARG A 333 -7.11 -21.84 17.14
C ARG A 333 -6.18 -23.04 16.95
N LYS A 334 -6.61 -24.26 17.26
CA LYS A 334 -5.81 -25.49 17.06
C LYS A 334 -5.39 -25.73 15.60
N TRP A 335 -6.11 -25.17 14.64
CA TRP A 335 -5.81 -25.29 13.21
C TRP A 335 -4.85 -24.22 12.68
N ASN A 336 -4.29 -23.37 13.55
CA ASN A 336 -3.43 -22.24 13.16
C ASN A 336 -2.31 -22.63 12.18
N VAL A 337 -1.58 -23.71 12.46
CA VAL A 337 -0.49 -24.18 11.59
C VAL A 337 -1.04 -24.64 10.24
N VAL A 338 -2.11 -25.44 10.24
CA VAL A 338 -2.71 -25.98 9.00
C VAL A 338 -3.23 -24.86 8.11
N VAL A 339 -3.99 -23.92 8.67
CA VAL A 339 -4.51 -22.75 7.92
C VAL A 339 -3.36 -21.94 7.33
N THR A 340 -2.30 -21.73 8.11
CA THR A 340 -1.12 -21.00 7.64
C THR A 340 -0.50 -21.74 6.45
N VAL A 341 -0.20 -23.04 6.58
CA VAL A 341 0.37 -23.87 5.48
C VAL A 341 -0.51 -23.88 4.24
N VAL A 342 -1.84 -24.01 4.38
CA VAL A 342 -2.77 -24.00 3.23
C VAL A 342 -2.70 -22.68 2.47
N ILE A 343 -2.67 -21.54 3.18
CA ILE A 343 -2.52 -20.23 2.55
C ILE A 343 -1.14 -20.11 1.88
N CYS A 344 -0.06 -20.63 2.46
CA CYS A 344 1.26 -20.67 1.81
C CYS A 344 1.21 -21.41 0.47
N ILE A 345 0.58 -22.58 0.45
CA ILE A 345 0.44 -23.39 -0.77
C ILE A 345 -0.35 -22.60 -1.82
N ALA A 346 -1.45 -21.93 -1.42
CA ALA A 346 -2.22 -21.08 -2.32
C ALA A 346 -1.39 -19.89 -2.87
N LEU A 347 -0.60 -19.23 -2.02
CA LEU A 347 0.29 -18.14 -2.42
C LEU A 347 1.34 -18.61 -3.43
N ILE A 348 1.97 -19.76 -3.21
CA ILE A 348 2.97 -20.34 -4.12
C ILE A 348 2.31 -20.75 -5.43
N ALA A 349 1.17 -21.44 -5.37
CA ALA A 349 0.45 -21.90 -6.56
C ALA A 349 0.02 -20.75 -7.48
N CYS A 350 -0.54 -19.68 -6.89
CA CYS A 350 -0.89 -18.48 -7.65
C CYS A 350 0.34 -17.64 -8.02
N GLY A 351 1.44 -17.73 -7.25
CA GLY A 351 2.68 -17.00 -7.47
C GLY A 351 3.46 -17.44 -8.72
N PHE A 352 3.13 -18.59 -9.32
CA PHE A 352 3.69 -19.01 -10.61
C PHE A 352 3.11 -18.24 -11.81
N LEU A 353 2.06 -17.45 -11.63
CA LEU A 353 1.56 -16.56 -12.69
C LEU A 353 2.60 -15.46 -12.98
N PRO A 354 2.74 -15.02 -14.24
CA PRO A 354 3.73 -14.00 -14.61
C PRO A 354 3.54 -12.70 -13.84
N PHE A 355 4.65 -12.16 -13.33
CA PHE A 355 4.63 -11.01 -12.42
C PHE A 355 4.03 -9.76 -13.08
N SER A 356 4.55 -9.36 -14.25
CA SER A 356 4.03 -8.23 -15.03
C SER A 356 2.52 -8.33 -15.32
N VAL A 357 2.01 -9.53 -15.62
CA VAL A 357 0.59 -9.79 -15.90
C VAL A 357 -0.27 -9.65 -14.64
N LEU A 358 0.21 -10.12 -13.49
CA LEU A 358 -0.50 -9.95 -12.23
C LEU A 358 -0.58 -8.45 -11.85
N VAL A 359 0.50 -7.69 -12.04
CA VAL A 359 0.53 -6.23 -11.84
C VAL A 359 -0.52 -5.58 -12.73
N ASP A 360 -0.51 -5.86 -14.04
CA ASP A 360 -1.47 -5.29 -15.00
C ASP A 360 -2.93 -5.59 -14.59
N LYS A 361 -3.27 -6.88 -14.51
CA LYS A 361 -4.67 -7.29 -14.33
C LYS A 361 -5.23 -6.93 -12.97
N ILE A 362 -4.46 -7.14 -11.90
CA ILE A 362 -4.96 -6.96 -10.54
C ILE A 362 -4.95 -5.46 -10.20
N TYR A 363 -3.86 -4.75 -10.43
CA TYR A 363 -3.80 -3.32 -10.04
C TYR A 363 -4.67 -2.45 -10.94
N GLY A 364 -4.75 -2.74 -12.24
CA GLY A 364 -5.68 -2.07 -13.15
C GLY A 364 -7.13 -2.21 -12.68
N THR A 365 -7.58 -3.44 -12.40
CA THR A 365 -8.97 -3.70 -12.00
C THR A 365 -9.28 -3.14 -10.61
N VAL A 366 -8.41 -3.38 -9.63
CA VAL A 366 -8.62 -2.92 -8.24
C VAL A 366 -8.51 -1.40 -8.13
N GLY A 367 -7.73 -0.76 -9.00
CA GLY A 367 -7.63 0.69 -9.10
C GLY A 367 -9.00 1.37 -9.24
N TYR A 368 -9.94 0.79 -10.00
CA TYR A 368 -11.29 1.36 -10.14
C TYR A 368 -12.11 1.31 -8.84
N VAL A 369 -11.99 0.23 -8.07
CA VAL A 369 -12.62 0.12 -6.75
C VAL A 369 -11.99 1.13 -5.79
N GLY A 370 -10.66 1.27 -5.82
CA GLY A 370 -9.95 2.30 -5.07
C GLY A 370 -10.37 3.73 -5.46
N CYS A 371 -10.65 3.99 -6.73
CA CYS A 371 -11.12 5.31 -7.20
C CYS A 371 -12.45 5.68 -6.55
N ALA A 372 -13.41 4.74 -6.56
CA ALA A 372 -14.69 4.94 -5.91
C ALA A 372 -14.50 5.26 -4.42
N LEU A 373 -13.60 4.55 -3.75
CA LEU A 373 -13.27 4.79 -2.35
C LEU A 373 -12.64 6.17 -2.12
N ILE A 374 -11.65 6.58 -2.92
CA ILE A 374 -11.01 7.90 -2.82
C ILE A 374 -12.04 9.03 -3.00
N ILE A 375 -12.94 8.90 -3.98
CA ILE A 375 -14.02 9.88 -4.20
C ILE A 375 -14.88 10.00 -2.93
N VAL A 376 -15.29 8.87 -2.34
CA VAL A 376 -16.07 8.88 -1.10
C VAL A 376 -15.29 9.53 0.05
N ILE A 377 -14.00 9.24 0.21
CA ILE A 377 -13.15 9.86 1.24
C ILE A 377 -13.14 11.38 1.09
N ILE A 378 -12.91 11.88 -0.12
CA ILE A 378 -12.81 13.32 -0.39
C ILE A 378 -14.16 13.99 -0.14
N VAL A 379 -15.25 13.45 -0.72
CA VAL A 379 -16.61 14.01 -0.57
C VAL A 379 -17.03 14.04 0.90
N ARG A 380 -16.81 12.95 1.64
CA ARG A 380 -17.19 12.86 3.06
C ARG A 380 -16.35 13.80 3.94
N THR A 381 -15.06 13.92 3.65
CA THR A 381 -14.18 14.89 4.32
C THR A 381 -14.66 16.33 4.11
N ILE A 382 -15.04 16.69 2.88
CA ILE A 382 -15.56 18.03 2.56
C ILE A 382 -16.88 18.27 3.30
N TYR A 383 -17.80 17.29 3.23
CA TYR A 383 -19.10 17.36 3.91
C TYR A 383 -18.95 17.57 5.43
N ASP A 384 -18.10 16.78 6.09
CA ASP A 384 -17.83 16.89 7.53
C ASP A 384 -17.24 18.26 7.88
N SER A 385 -16.35 18.79 7.04
CA SER A 385 -15.72 20.10 7.24
C SER A 385 -16.72 21.25 7.11
N VAL A 386 -17.63 21.20 6.13
CA VAL A 386 -18.69 22.19 5.95
C VAL A 386 -19.69 22.13 7.11
N ARG A 387 -20.06 20.92 7.56
CA ARG A 387 -20.97 20.74 8.70
C ARG A 387 -20.39 21.31 10.00
N LYS A 388 -19.12 21.05 10.28
CA LYS A 388 -18.43 21.61 11.46
C LYS A 388 -18.41 23.15 11.43
N ARG A 389 -18.14 23.76 10.27
CA ARG A 389 -18.14 25.23 10.11
C ARG A 389 -19.53 25.87 10.24
N ARG A 390 -20.61 25.14 9.96
CA ARG A 390 -21.98 25.63 10.17
C ARG A 390 -22.44 25.51 11.62
N ALA A 391 -21.79 24.65 12.41
CA ALA A 391 -22.13 24.38 13.80
C ALA A 391 -21.29 25.21 14.80
N ALA A 392 -20.17 25.78 14.35
CA ALA A 392 -19.34 26.74 15.08
C ALA A 392 -19.72 28.17 14.68
#